data_AF-A0A9P0K2A3-F1
#
_entry.id   AF-A0A9P0K2A3-F1
#
_cell.length_a   1.000
_cell.length_b   1.000
_cell.length_c   1.000
_cell.angle_alpha   90.00
_cell.angle_beta   90.00
_cell.angle_gamma   90.00
#
_symmetry.space_group_name_H-M   'P 1'
#
loop_
_entity.id
_entity.type
_entity.pdbx_description
1 polymer ?
#
loop_
_entity_poly.entity_id
_entity_poly.type
_entity_poly.pdbx_seq_one_letter_code
_entity_poly.pdbx_strand_id
1 'polypeptide(L)'
;MALLFMRRSSRTLNNVASFGIFTKKADINYKDCYKILGIDETSDQEQIRRAYLSLVKRYHPDSGTDEACAEKFQQVDNAFKTLINKKSKERWDVEEGVIVNPEEHPDIKHTAPQHRQYLSYDGIGSGTPFQRQKQYSKLRAMHAAVNVMEHKIQKAAADEKAVLDKNRIHETWEKVPLNHKVKTKHGVDRLVEDLIQESMSKGEFRNLKGEGKPLSNNQNRNPYVDFITHKLNEVSLISQTVINL
;
A
#
# COMPACT_ATOMS: atom_id res chain seq x y z
N MET A 1 14.83 21.11 -65.38
CA MET A 1 13.69 20.81 -64.49
C MET A 1 13.75 21.75 -63.30
N ALA A 2 12.65 22.47 -63.07
CA ALA A 2 12.55 23.64 -62.23
C ALA A 2 12.31 23.31 -60.73
N LEU A 3 12.57 24.32 -59.89
CA LEU A 3 11.89 24.68 -58.64
C LEU A 3 11.93 23.68 -57.46
N LEU A 4 12.51 24.10 -56.32
CA LEU A 4 11.71 24.44 -55.14
C LEU A 4 12.50 25.16 -54.05
N PHE A 5 11.79 26.10 -53.44
CA PHE A 5 12.16 27.14 -52.51
C PHE A 5 11.61 26.76 -51.14
N MET A 6 12.41 26.75 -50.05
CA MET A 6 11.89 26.91 -48.67
C MET A 6 13.07 27.16 -47.70
N ARG A 7 13.40 28.40 -47.32
CA ARG A 7 12.81 29.25 -46.26
C ARG A 7 13.15 28.79 -44.83
N ARG A 8 14.04 29.59 -44.21
CA ARG A 8 14.16 30.01 -42.79
C ARG A 8 13.80 29.00 -41.68
N SER A 9 14.71 28.84 -40.72
CA SER A 9 14.53 29.48 -39.40
C SER A 9 15.73 29.19 -38.48
N SER A 10 16.51 30.22 -38.18
CA SER A 10 17.47 30.23 -37.08
C SER A 10 16.69 30.23 -35.76
N ARG A 11 16.79 29.15 -34.99
CA ARG A 11 16.23 29.09 -33.63
C ARG A 11 17.21 29.76 -32.67
N THR A 12 16.92 30.99 -32.28
CA THR A 12 17.54 31.66 -31.14
C THR A 12 17.11 30.97 -29.85
N LEU A 13 18.07 30.57 -29.02
CA LEU A 13 17.81 30.07 -27.67
C LEU A 13 17.37 31.24 -26.79
N ASN A 14 16.13 31.19 -26.32
CA ASN A 14 15.60 32.13 -25.34
C ASN A 14 16.25 31.87 -23.99
N ASN A 15 17.09 32.81 -23.55
CA ASN A 15 17.67 32.85 -22.22
C ASN A 15 16.66 33.53 -21.29
N VAL A 16 15.88 32.74 -20.55
CA VAL A 16 14.92 33.25 -19.57
C VAL A 16 15.69 33.51 -18.27
N ALA A 17 16.25 34.72 -18.16
CA ALA A 17 16.78 35.20 -16.89
C ALA A 17 15.61 35.35 -15.91
N SER A 18 15.57 34.48 -14.90
CA SER A 18 14.69 34.59 -13.75
C SER A 18 15.09 35.85 -12.95
N PHE A 19 14.45 36.97 -13.25
CA PHE A 19 14.48 38.16 -12.41
C PHE A 19 13.77 37.83 -11.09
N GLY A 20 14.56 37.42 -10.11
CA GLY A 20 14.14 37.35 -8.71
C GLY A 20 13.77 38.76 -8.24
N ILE A 21 12.51 38.94 -7.86
CA ILE A 21 12.01 40.16 -7.23
C ILE A 21 12.65 40.23 -5.84
N PHE A 22 13.79 40.92 -5.71
CA PHE A 22 14.34 41.30 -4.42
C PHE A 22 13.49 42.44 -3.86
N THR A 23 12.47 42.09 -3.08
CA THR A 23 11.74 43.07 -2.26
C THR A 23 12.72 43.67 -1.25
N LYS A 24 13.07 44.94 -1.42
CA LYS A 24 13.87 45.67 -0.43
C LYS A 24 13.13 45.64 0.91
N LYS A 25 13.72 44.96 1.89
CA LYS A 25 13.22 44.92 3.27
C LYS A 25 13.32 46.37 3.78
N ALA A 26 12.18 47.01 4.06
CA ALA A 26 12.20 48.28 4.77
C ALA A 26 12.87 48.04 6.12
N ASP A 27 13.79 48.92 6.52
CA ASP A 27 14.45 48.84 7.82
C ASP A 27 13.42 49.14 8.92
N ILE A 28 12.76 48.10 9.42
CA ILE A 28 11.80 48.21 10.50
C ILE A 28 12.60 48.41 11.80
N ASN A 29 12.42 49.56 12.44
CA ASN A 29 13.07 49.87 13.71
C ASN A 29 12.39 49.11 14.85
N TYR A 30 13.12 48.19 15.49
CA TYR A 30 12.60 47.36 16.58
C TYR A 30 12.05 48.17 17.76
N LYS A 31 12.63 49.35 18.05
CA LYS A 31 12.16 50.21 19.15
C LYS A 31 10.73 50.67 18.93
N ASP A 32 10.37 50.96 17.69
CA ASP A 32 9.03 51.42 17.37
C ASP A 32 8.02 50.26 17.42
N CYS A 33 8.45 49.02 17.13
CA CYS A 33 7.59 47.84 17.33
C CYS A 33 7.21 47.63 18.81
N TYR A 34 8.15 47.82 19.74
CA TYR A 34 7.86 47.71 21.19
C TYR A 34 6.88 48.81 21.65
N LYS A 35 7.06 50.04 21.15
CA LYS A 35 6.14 51.15 21.42
C LYS A 35 4.73 50.90 20.86
N ILE A 36 4.61 50.37 19.65
CA ILE A 36 3.31 50.02 19.02
C ILE A 36 2.57 48.98 19.86
N LEU A 37 3.28 48.00 20.42
CA LEU A 37 2.68 47.00 21.31
C LEU A 37 2.47 47.50 22.74
N GLY A 38 3.01 48.68 23.10
CA GLY A 38 2.88 49.26 24.45
C GLY A 38 3.62 48.48 25.53
N ILE A 39 4.75 47.87 25.18
CA ILE A 39 5.56 47.03 26.08
C ILE A 39 7.00 47.52 26.14
N ASP A 40 7.71 47.13 27.18
CA ASP A 40 9.11 47.51 27.36
C ASP A 40 10.04 46.71 26.43
N GLU A 41 11.22 47.25 26.10
CA GLU A 41 12.21 46.58 25.25
C GLU A 41 12.75 45.28 25.89
N THR A 42 12.71 45.17 27.21
CA THR A 42 13.16 43.99 27.97
C THR A 42 12.08 42.90 28.11
N SER A 43 10.91 43.11 27.51
CA SER A 43 9.76 42.21 27.68
C SER A 43 10.03 40.80 27.16
N ASP A 44 9.47 39.82 27.85
CA ASP A 44 9.54 38.41 27.47
C ASP A 44 8.59 38.08 26.29
N GLN A 45 8.85 36.96 25.60
CA GLN A 45 8.03 36.50 24.48
C GLN A 45 6.57 36.29 24.89
N GLU A 46 6.31 35.83 26.11
CA GLU A 46 4.94 35.71 26.62
C GLU A 46 4.25 37.07 26.76
N GLN A 47 4.96 38.08 27.23
CA GLN A 47 4.41 39.44 27.38
C GLN A 47 4.09 40.05 26.01
N ILE A 48 4.95 39.85 25.01
CA ILE A 48 4.71 40.24 23.61
C ILE A 48 3.41 39.61 23.08
N ARG A 49 3.20 38.31 23.32
CA ARG A 49 1.97 37.61 22.90
C ARG A 49 0.73 38.13 23.62
N ARG A 50 0.82 38.36 24.93
CA ARG A 50 -0.31 38.89 25.73
C ARG A 50 -0.72 40.29 25.27
N ALA A 51 0.25 41.18 25.02
CA ALA A 51 -0.01 42.52 24.51
C ALA A 51 -0.59 42.51 23.10
N TYR A 52 -0.09 41.64 22.22
CA TYR A 52 -0.68 41.45 20.89
C TYR A 52 -2.15 41.03 20.98
N LEU A 53 -2.47 40.02 21.79
CA LEU A 53 -3.85 39.54 21.95
C LEU A 53 -4.80 40.61 22.49
N SER A 54 -4.33 41.49 23.39
CA SER A 54 -5.16 42.57 23.92
C SER A 54 -5.43 43.65 22.87
N LEU A 55 -4.43 44.01 22.06
CA LEU A 55 -4.56 45.00 20.99
C LEU A 55 -5.37 44.48 19.80
N VAL A 56 -5.21 43.21 19.42
CA VAL A 56 -6.03 42.59 18.38
C VAL A 56 -7.50 42.64 18.75
N LYS A 57 -7.86 42.28 19.99
CA LYS A 57 -9.26 42.35 20.44
C LYS A 57 -9.84 43.77 20.36
N ARG A 58 -9.02 44.81 20.56
CA ARG A 58 -9.45 46.21 20.49
C ARG A 58 -9.59 46.73 19.05
N TYR A 59 -8.62 46.40 18.19
CA TYR A 59 -8.50 46.96 16.85
C TYR A 59 -9.02 46.06 15.72
N HIS A 60 -9.47 44.84 16.03
CA HIS A 60 -10.04 43.95 15.02
C HIS A 60 -11.22 44.63 14.31
N PRO A 61 -11.28 44.63 12.96
CA PRO A 61 -12.33 45.32 12.20
C PRO A 61 -13.75 44.80 12.49
N ASP A 62 -13.86 43.61 13.06
CA ASP A 62 -15.12 42.97 13.47
C ASP A 62 -15.47 43.16 14.96
N SER A 63 -14.69 43.96 15.71
CA SER A 63 -14.89 44.13 17.16
C SER A 63 -16.07 45.07 17.51
N GLY A 64 -16.59 45.81 16.52
CA GLY A 64 -17.72 46.74 16.71
C GLY A 64 -17.44 47.91 17.67
N THR A 65 -16.18 48.12 18.05
CA THR A 65 -15.70 49.21 18.91
C THR A 65 -15.34 50.44 18.07
N ASP A 66 -15.48 51.64 18.64
CA ASP A 66 -15.08 52.90 17.98
C ASP A 66 -13.57 52.96 17.66
N GLU A 67 -12.79 52.09 18.29
CA GLU A 67 -11.35 51.94 18.07
C GLU A 67 -11.00 50.98 16.91
N ALA A 68 -11.96 50.23 16.37
CA ALA A 68 -11.74 49.25 15.32
C ALA A 68 -11.19 49.92 14.05
N CYS A 69 -9.93 49.63 13.72
CA CYS A 69 -9.22 50.28 12.62
C CYS A 69 -8.26 49.30 11.95
N ALA A 70 -8.50 49.01 10.67
CA ALA A 70 -7.72 48.06 9.89
C ALA A 70 -6.23 48.46 9.79
N GLU A 71 -5.94 49.76 9.67
CA GLU A 71 -4.56 50.27 9.60
C GLU A 71 -3.80 50.03 10.90
N LYS A 72 -4.42 50.30 12.06
CA LYS A 72 -3.81 50.05 13.38
C LYS A 72 -3.60 48.56 13.62
N PHE A 73 -4.57 47.73 13.22
CA PHE A 73 -4.43 46.29 13.29
C PHE A 73 -3.22 45.79 12.48
N GLN A 74 -3.05 46.29 11.25
CA GLN A 74 -1.92 45.92 10.40
C GLN A 74 -0.57 46.36 11.00
N GLN A 75 -0.51 47.55 11.62
CA GLN A 75 0.69 48.02 12.33
C GLN A 75 1.03 47.12 13.52
N VAL A 76 0.04 46.75 14.33
CA VAL A 76 0.20 45.84 15.48
C VAL A 76 0.66 44.46 15.02
N ASP A 77 0.09 43.92 13.94
CA ASP A 77 0.44 42.61 13.39
C ASP A 77 1.87 42.58 12.82
N ASN A 78 2.27 43.62 12.10
CA ASN A 78 3.63 43.78 11.60
C ASN A 78 4.65 43.92 12.73
N ALA A 79 4.33 44.70 13.78
CA ALA A 79 5.18 44.85 14.95
C ALA A 79 5.39 43.52 15.69
N PHE A 80 4.29 42.77 15.90
CA PHE A 80 4.35 41.45 16.54
C PHE A 80 5.21 40.45 15.76
N LYS A 81 4.99 40.32 14.45
CA LYS A 81 5.78 39.43 13.58
C LYS A 81 7.27 39.76 13.62
N THR A 82 7.60 41.04 13.60
CA THR A 82 9.00 41.50 13.64
C THR A 82 9.67 41.14 14.97
N LEU A 83 8.99 41.37 16.10
CA LEU A 83 9.54 41.08 17.43
C LEU A 83 9.65 39.58 17.71
N ILE A 84 8.68 38.78 17.28
CA ILE A 84 8.75 37.32 17.41
C ILE A 84 9.90 36.73 16.60
N ASN A 85 10.12 37.22 15.38
CA ASN A 85 11.26 36.80 14.57
C ASN A 85 12.59 37.19 15.22
N LYS A 86 12.68 38.39 15.81
CA LYS A 86 13.88 38.83 16.55
C LYS A 86 14.16 37.92 17.75
N LYS A 87 13.17 37.68 18.62
CA LYS A 87 13.33 36.81 19.81
C LYS A 87 13.63 35.36 19.42
N SER A 88 13.02 34.86 18.34
CA SER A 88 13.32 33.52 17.83
C SER A 88 14.76 33.43 17.34
N LYS A 89 15.24 34.45 16.62
CA LYS A 89 16.63 34.50 16.16
C LYS A 89 17.62 34.62 17.32
N GLU A 90 17.35 35.49 18.30
CA GLU A 90 18.17 35.60 19.51
C GLU A 90 18.28 34.25 20.25
N ARG A 91 17.18 33.50 20.36
CA ARG A 91 17.21 32.15 20.95
C ARG A 91 18.10 31.18 20.17
N TRP A 92 18.09 31.25 18.85
CA TRP A 92 18.94 30.43 17.98
C TRP A 92 20.41 30.86 18.08
N ASP A 93 20.69 32.16 18.00
CA ASP A 93 22.05 32.71 18.08
C ASP A 93 22.68 32.45 19.48
N VAL A 94 21.88 32.45 20.55
CA VAL A 94 22.34 32.10 21.91
C VAL A 94 22.62 30.60 22.04
N GLU A 95 21.91 29.75 21.32
CA GLU A 95 22.14 28.30 21.27
C GLU A 95 23.41 27.96 20.44
N GLU A 96 23.74 28.77 19.43
CA GLU A 96 24.99 28.67 18.65
C GLU A 96 26.23 29.31 19.32
N GLY A 97 26.09 29.92 20.50
CA GLY A 97 27.22 30.42 21.31
C GLY A 97 28.05 29.33 21.99
N VAL A 98 27.58 28.07 21.95
CA VAL A 98 28.43 26.89 22.15
C VAL A 98 29.18 26.71 20.84
N ILE A 99 30.52 26.71 20.87
CA ILE A 99 31.33 26.32 19.71
C ILE A 99 30.98 24.86 19.40
N VAL A 100 29.95 24.65 18.59
CA VAL A 100 29.72 23.42 17.87
C VAL A 100 30.55 23.59 16.61
N ASN A 101 31.63 22.82 16.51
CA ASN A 101 32.41 22.71 15.28
C ASN A 101 31.43 22.60 14.10
N PRO A 102 31.51 23.45 13.06
CA PRO A 102 30.59 23.39 11.91
C PRO A 102 30.62 22.06 11.13
N GLU A 103 31.55 21.16 11.47
CA GLU A 103 31.67 19.81 10.89
C GLU A 103 31.02 18.70 11.74
N GLU A 104 30.60 18.99 12.96
CA GLU A 104 29.79 18.07 13.75
C GLU A 104 28.35 18.55 13.69
N HIS A 105 27.70 18.29 12.54
CA HIS A 105 26.34 17.81 12.68
C HIS A 105 26.44 16.63 13.65
N PRO A 106 25.86 16.67 14.87
CA PRO A 106 25.67 15.42 15.56
C PRO A 106 24.87 14.62 14.55
N ASP A 107 25.48 13.56 14.02
CA ASP A 107 24.75 12.48 13.42
C ASP A 107 23.76 12.12 14.53
N ILE A 108 22.55 12.68 14.46
CA ILE A 108 21.43 12.13 15.17
C ILE A 108 21.26 10.81 14.43
N LYS A 109 22.07 9.82 14.83
CA LYS A 109 21.86 8.43 14.54
C LYS A 109 20.55 8.17 15.22
N HIS A 110 19.49 8.35 14.44
CA HIS A 110 18.14 8.04 14.83
C HIS A 110 18.18 6.61 15.39
N THR A 111 18.24 6.50 16.72
CA THR A 111 18.38 5.22 17.40
C THR A 111 17.05 4.48 17.36
N ALA A 112 15.95 5.22 17.19
CA ALA A 112 14.73 4.70 16.62
C ALA A 112 14.77 4.94 15.10
N PRO A 113 14.56 3.90 14.26
CA PRO A 113 14.40 4.07 12.83
C PRO A 113 13.42 5.22 12.60
N GLN A 114 13.85 6.29 11.90
CA GLN A 114 12.88 7.25 11.41
C GLN A 114 11.83 6.43 10.68
N HIS A 115 10.59 6.53 11.13
CA HIS A 115 9.48 5.93 10.44
C HIS A 115 9.21 6.76 9.17
N ARG A 116 10.18 6.73 8.24
CA ARG A 116 9.95 6.85 6.81
C ARG A 116 9.11 5.64 6.44
N GLN A 117 7.84 5.77 6.77
CA GLN A 117 6.76 4.82 6.53
C GLN A 117 6.40 4.79 5.04
N TYR A 118 7.42 4.84 4.16
CA TYR A 118 7.37 4.38 2.78
C TYR A 118 7.59 2.85 2.70
N LEU A 119 7.62 2.18 3.87
CA LEU A 119 7.74 0.73 4.10
C LEU A 119 6.56 -0.12 3.59
N SER A 120 5.77 0.35 2.63
CA SER A 120 4.66 -0.46 2.06
C SER A 120 4.92 -0.97 0.65
N TYR A 121 6.01 -0.55 -0.01
CA TYR A 121 6.24 -0.85 -1.44
C TYR A 121 7.60 -1.49 -1.76
N ASP A 122 8.28 -2.10 -0.79
CA ASP A 122 9.58 -2.77 -0.98
C ASP A 122 10.66 -1.87 -1.62
N GLY A 123 10.53 -0.54 -1.51
CA GLY A 123 11.44 0.42 -2.16
C GLY A 123 11.24 0.59 -3.66
N ILE A 124 10.21 -0.01 -4.25
CA ILE A 124 10.00 -0.10 -5.69
C ILE A 124 9.19 1.09 -6.20
N GLY A 125 9.74 1.78 -7.20
CA GLY A 125 9.05 2.80 -7.98
C GLY A 125 9.57 4.23 -7.82
N SER A 126 9.31 5.07 -8.82
CA SER A 126 9.74 6.47 -8.89
C SER A 126 8.54 7.41 -9.08
N GLY A 127 8.71 8.68 -8.73
CA GLY A 127 7.66 9.70 -8.86
C GLY A 127 6.82 9.90 -7.58
N THR A 128 5.60 10.40 -7.76
CA THR A 128 4.70 10.78 -6.65
C THR A 128 4.22 9.55 -5.86
N PRO A 129 3.77 9.70 -4.59
CA PRO A 129 3.28 8.58 -3.78
C PRO A 129 2.20 7.74 -4.47
N PHE A 130 1.28 8.38 -5.21
CA PHE A 130 0.23 7.70 -5.98
C PHE A 130 0.77 6.89 -7.16
N GLN A 131 1.78 7.40 -7.87
CA GLN A 131 2.44 6.68 -8.96
C GLN A 131 3.18 5.44 -8.44
N ARG A 132 3.86 5.55 -7.28
CA ARG A 132 4.54 4.45 -6.62
C ARG A 132 3.57 3.35 -6.16
N GLN A 133 2.43 3.74 -5.60
CA GLN A 133 1.35 2.81 -5.24
C GLN A 133 0.86 1.99 -6.43
N LYS A 134 0.64 2.64 -7.59
CA LYS A 134 0.20 1.96 -8.82
C LYS A 134 1.27 1.03 -9.38
N GLN A 135 2.54 1.39 -9.25
CA GLN A 135 3.66 0.54 -9.67
C GLN A 135 3.79 -0.69 -8.75
N TYR A 136 3.66 -0.50 -7.44
CA TYR A 136 3.70 -1.61 -6.49
C TYR A 136 2.53 -2.58 -6.67
N SER A 137 1.31 -2.08 -6.86
CA SER A 137 0.16 -2.95 -7.10
C SER A 137 0.34 -3.80 -8.35
N LYS A 138 0.93 -3.23 -9.42
CA LYS A 138 1.29 -3.96 -10.65
C LYS A 138 2.35 -5.03 -10.38
N LEU A 139 3.41 -4.69 -9.66
CA LEU A 139 4.48 -5.64 -9.33
C LEU A 139 3.97 -6.78 -8.44
N ARG A 140 3.16 -6.50 -7.44
CA ARG A 140 2.54 -7.51 -6.57
C ARG A 140 1.65 -8.48 -7.36
N ALA A 141 0.86 -7.97 -8.30
CA ALA A 141 0.06 -8.82 -9.19
C ALA A 141 0.94 -9.72 -10.08
N MET A 142 2.06 -9.18 -10.58
CA MET A 142 3.03 -9.94 -11.37
C MET A 142 3.67 -11.07 -10.55
N HIS A 143 4.12 -10.77 -9.33
CA HIS A 143 4.67 -11.80 -8.44
C HIS A 143 3.65 -12.88 -8.09
N ALA A 144 2.39 -12.50 -7.82
CA ALA A 144 1.33 -13.47 -7.58
C ALA A 144 1.14 -14.41 -8.78
N ALA A 145 1.17 -13.88 -10.00
CA ALA A 145 1.07 -14.70 -11.21
C ALA A 145 2.27 -15.66 -11.37
N VAL A 146 3.49 -15.17 -11.14
CA VAL A 146 4.72 -16.00 -11.16
C VAL A 146 4.63 -17.12 -10.13
N ASN A 147 4.26 -16.81 -8.88
CA ASN A 147 4.15 -17.79 -7.80
C ASN A 147 3.12 -18.88 -8.11
N VAL A 148 1.98 -18.51 -8.71
CA VAL A 148 0.95 -19.49 -9.14
C VAL A 148 1.48 -20.39 -10.25
N MET A 149 2.19 -19.83 -11.24
CA MET A 149 2.81 -20.63 -12.30
C MET A 149 3.88 -21.57 -11.74
N GLU A 150 4.73 -21.07 -10.86
CA GLU A 150 5.78 -21.87 -10.23
C GLU A 150 5.20 -23.01 -9.39
N HIS A 151 4.17 -22.74 -8.58
CA HIS A 151 3.46 -23.79 -7.85
C HIS A 151 2.85 -24.84 -8.80
N LYS A 152 2.29 -24.42 -9.94
CA LYS A 152 1.75 -25.35 -10.95
C LYS A 152 2.85 -26.22 -11.56
N ILE A 153 4.01 -25.64 -11.89
CA ILE A 153 5.16 -26.36 -12.43
C ILE A 153 5.68 -27.36 -11.40
N GLN A 154 5.87 -26.94 -10.15
CA GLN A 154 6.33 -27.82 -9.07
C GLN A 154 5.34 -28.97 -8.82
N LYS A 155 4.04 -28.69 -8.86
CA LYS A 155 3.00 -29.72 -8.75
C LYS A 155 3.06 -30.71 -9.91
N ALA A 156 3.14 -30.22 -11.15
CA ALA A 156 3.26 -31.09 -12.33
C ALA A 156 4.52 -31.95 -12.27
N ALA A 157 5.66 -31.38 -11.87
CA ALA A 157 6.90 -32.12 -11.67
C ALA A 157 6.80 -33.16 -10.54
N ALA A 158 6.08 -32.87 -9.46
CA ALA A 158 5.84 -33.82 -8.38
C ALA A 158 4.92 -34.96 -8.83
N ASP A 159 3.89 -34.66 -9.64
CA ASP A 159 3.00 -35.66 -10.23
C ASP A 159 3.75 -36.54 -11.22
N GLU A 160 4.58 -35.97 -12.09
CA GLU A 160 5.47 -36.71 -13.01
C GLU A 160 6.46 -37.59 -12.25
N LYS A 161 7.07 -37.08 -11.17
CA LYS A 161 7.96 -37.86 -10.31
C LYS A 161 7.21 -38.98 -9.59
N ALA A 162 5.99 -38.73 -9.12
CA ALA A 162 5.15 -39.77 -8.51
C ALA A 162 4.74 -40.85 -9.54
N VAL A 163 4.51 -40.46 -10.79
CA VAL A 163 4.26 -41.40 -11.90
C VAL A 163 5.52 -42.19 -12.23
N LEU A 164 6.69 -41.54 -12.33
CA LEU A 164 7.98 -42.19 -12.53
C LEU A 164 8.31 -43.16 -11.39
N ASP A 165 8.11 -42.76 -10.14
CA ASP A 165 8.30 -43.65 -8.98
C ASP A 165 7.30 -44.81 -9.01
N LYS A 166 6.03 -44.60 -9.39
CA LYS A 166 5.05 -45.68 -9.61
C LYS A 166 5.44 -46.62 -10.74
N ASN A 167 5.97 -46.11 -11.85
CA ASN A 167 6.42 -46.93 -12.98
C ASN A 167 7.69 -47.70 -12.64
N ARG A 168 8.60 -47.09 -11.87
CA ARG A 168 9.82 -47.71 -11.35
C ARG A 168 9.52 -48.77 -10.30
N ILE A 169 8.49 -48.56 -9.48
CA ILE A 169 7.88 -49.56 -8.59
C ILE A 169 7.24 -50.66 -9.44
N HIS A 170 6.46 -50.36 -10.47
CA HIS A 170 5.83 -51.34 -11.36
C HIS A 170 6.85 -52.23 -12.10
N GLU A 171 8.00 -51.69 -12.51
CA GLU A 171 9.11 -52.46 -13.11
C GLU A 171 9.87 -53.33 -12.10
N THR A 172 9.86 -52.97 -10.82
CA THR A 172 10.59 -53.69 -9.76
C THR A 172 9.72 -54.62 -8.91
N TRP A 173 8.39 -54.56 -9.04
CA TRP A 173 7.43 -55.22 -8.14
C TRP A 173 6.77 -56.45 -8.73
N GLU A 174 7.53 -57.54 -8.84
CA GLU A 174 6.95 -58.88 -8.72
C GLU A 174 6.79 -59.30 -7.24
N LYS A 175 7.37 -58.57 -6.25
CA LYS A 175 7.49 -59.10 -4.87
C LYS A 175 7.45 -58.09 -3.71
N VAL A 176 6.49 -57.16 -3.63
CA VAL A 176 6.27 -56.44 -2.36
C VAL A 176 4.77 -56.22 -2.08
N PRO A 177 4.23 -56.62 -0.90
CA PRO A 177 2.85 -56.33 -0.54
C PRO A 177 2.68 -54.86 -0.10
N LEU A 178 1.72 -54.16 -0.70
CA LEU A 178 1.36 -52.77 -0.38
C LEU A 178 0.68 -52.66 0.99
N ASN A 179 1.45 -52.62 2.07
CA ASN A 179 0.93 -52.24 3.39
C ASN A 179 1.45 -50.86 3.82
N HIS A 180 0.61 -49.86 3.54
CA HIS A 180 0.27 -48.77 4.43
C HIS A 180 1.32 -47.67 4.72
N LYS A 181 1.28 -46.58 3.94
CA LYS A 181 1.35 -45.22 4.52
C LYS A 181 0.91 -44.14 3.55
N VAL A 182 -0.40 -43.95 3.44
CA VAL A 182 -0.94 -42.66 3.00
C VAL A 182 -1.89 -42.23 4.09
N LYS A 183 -1.51 -41.24 4.90
CA LYS A 183 -2.46 -40.64 5.86
C LYS A 183 -3.36 -39.70 5.05
N THR A 184 -4.53 -40.13 4.60
CA THR A 184 -5.51 -39.24 3.97
C THR A 184 -6.42 -38.64 5.03
N LYS A 185 -6.78 -37.37 4.83
CA LYS A 185 -7.83 -36.64 5.57
C LYS A 185 -9.26 -37.19 5.33
N HIS A 186 -9.37 -38.32 4.64
CA HIS A 186 -10.60 -38.89 4.08
C HIS A 186 -10.66 -40.38 4.45
N GLY A 187 -10.62 -40.67 5.75
CA GLY A 187 -10.63 -42.05 6.25
C GLY A 187 -11.92 -42.80 5.88
N VAL A 188 -13.06 -42.08 5.87
CA VAL A 188 -14.36 -42.64 5.50
C VAL A 188 -14.41 -42.97 4.01
N ASP A 189 -13.93 -42.06 3.14
CA ASP A 189 -13.96 -42.29 1.69
C ASP A 189 -13.13 -43.53 1.30
N ARG A 190 -12.04 -43.82 2.01
CA ARG A 190 -11.27 -45.06 1.81
C ARG A 190 -11.98 -46.32 2.27
N LEU A 191 -12.59 -46.29 3.44
CA LEU A 191 -13.36 -47.45 3.93
C LEU A 191 -14.53 -47.75 2.99
N VAL A 192 -15.15 -46.71 2.43
CA VAL A 192 -16.20 -46.84 1.43
C VAL A 192 -15.65 -47.42 0.13
N GLU A 193 -14.51 -46.95 -0.37
CA GLU A 193 -13.84 -47.52 -1.55
C GLU A 193 -13.45 -49.00 -1.34
N ASP A 194 -12.87 -49.34 -0.20
CA ASP A 194 -12.46 -50.71 0.14
C ASP A 194 -13.69 -51.63 0.21
N LEU A 195 -14.78 -51.17 0.83
CA LEU A 195 -16.04 -51.92 0.91
C LEU A 195 -16.68 -52.10 -0.46
N ILE A 196 -16.68 -51.08 -1.32
CA ILE A 196 -17.18 -51.18 -2.69
C ILE A 196 -16.34 -52.20 -3.47
N GLN A 197 -15.01 -52.16 -3.36
CA GLN A 197 -14.14 -53.14 -4.02
C GLN A 197 -14.37 -54.56 -3.51
N GLU A 198 -14.55 -54.74 -2.20
CA GLU A 198 -14.88 -56.02 -1.60
C GLU A 198 -16.20 -56.58 -2.14
N SER A 199 -17.28 -55.77 -2.15
CA SER A 199 -18.58 -56.17 -2.71
C SER A 199 -18.54 -56.44 -4.22
N MET A 200 -17.74 -55.68 -4.98
CA MET A 200 -17.50 -55.93 -6.42
C MET A 200 -16.77 -57.26 -6.64
N SER A 201 -15.77 -57.57 -5.81
CA SER A 201 -15.01 -58.83 -5.89
C SER A 201 -15.88 -60.05 -5.53
N LYS A 202 -16.80 -59.89 -4.56
CA LYS A 202 -17.79 -60.89 -4.18
C LYS A 202 -18.89 -61.08 -5.22
N GLY A 203 -18.99 -60.17 -6.19
CA GLY A 203 -20.00 -60.22 -7.24
C GLY A 203 -21.42 -59.92 -6.73
N GLU A 204 -21.55 -59.20 -5.62
CA GLU A 204 -22.84 -58.85 -5.00
C GLU A 204 -23.72 -58.01 -5.93
N PHE A 205 -23.09 -57.30 -6.88
CA PHE A 205 -23.76 -56.42 -7.83
C PHE A 205 -24.17 -57.09 -9.16
N ARG A 206 -23.90 -58.40 -9.32
CA ARG A 206 -24.22 -59.15 -10.55
C ARG A 206 -25.70 -59.27 -10.88
N ASN A 207 -26.55 -59.00 -9.91
CA ASN A 207 -28.00 -59.05 -10.06
C ASN A 207 -28.64 -57.68 -10.38
N LEU A 208 -27.84 -56.62 -10.52
CA LEU A 208 -28.33 -55.28 -10.77
C LEU A 208 -28.32 -54.93 -12.26
N LYS A 209 -29.40 -54.31 -12.73
CA LYS A 209 -29.59 -53.90 -14.12
C LYS A 209 -28.72 -52.67 -14.45
N GLY A 210 -27.43 -52.89 -14.66
CA GLY A 210 -26.45 -51.83 -14.92
C GLY A 210 -25.01 -52.20 -14.65
N GLU A 211 -24.74 -53.41 -14.15
CA GLU A 211 -23.38 -53.90 -13.89
C GLU A 211 -22.48 -53.78 -15.15
N GLY A 212 -21.27 -53.27 -14.96
CA GLY A 212 -20.25 -53.16 -16.01
C GLY A 212 -20.46 -52.06 -17.05
N LYS A 213 -21.54 -51.27 -16.98
CA LYS A 213 -21.73 -50.12 -17.89
C LYS A 213 -20.92 -48.92 -17.39
N PRO A 214 -20.17 -48.21 -18.26
CA PRO A 214 -19.44 -47.01 -17.86
C PRO A 214 -20.43 -45.94 -17.37
N LEU A 215 -20.06 -45.24 -16.30
CA LEU A 215 -20.87 -44.14 -15.75
C LEU A 215 -21.11 -43.09 -16.85
N SER A 216 -22.37 -42.69 -17.05
CA SER A 216 -22.73 -41.68 -18.04
C SER A 216 -22.09 -40.35 -17.67
N ASN A 217 -21.16 -39.89 -18.49
CA ASN A 217 -20.37 -38.70 -18.26
C ASN A 217 -21.18 -37.44 -18.62
N ASN A 218 -22.31 -37.20 -17.94
CA ASN A 218 -23.04 -35.95 -18.09
C ASN A 218 -22.33 -34.87 -17.28
N GLN A 219 -21.31 -34.27 -17.91
CA GLN A 219 -20.76 -32.99 -17.51
C GLN A 219 -21.85 -31.93 -17.66
N ASN A 220 -22.53 -31.62 -16.57
CA ASN A 220 -23.14 -30.31 -16.42
C ASN A 220 -22.59 -29.67 -15.13
N ARG A 221 -21.26 -29.50 -15.11
CA ARG A 221 -20.57 -28.77 -14.05
C ARG A 221 -20.87 -27.29 -14.20
N ASN A 222 -21.86 -26.79 -13.47
CA ASN A 222 -22.01 -25.36 -13.29
C ASN A 222 -20.82 -24.85 -12.44
N PRO A 223 -19.93 -23.99 -12.98
CA PRO A 223 -18.67 -23.62 -12.34
C PRO A 223 -18.82 -22.80 -11.04
N TYR A 224 -20.04 -22.36 -10.70
CA TYR A 224 -20.34 -21.61 -9.48
C TYR A 224 -20.97 -22.45 -8.37
N VAL A 225 -21.21 -23.74 -8.60
CA VAL A 225 -21.82 -24.65 -7.62
C VAL A 225 -20.71 -25.47 -6.96
N ASP A 226 -20.49 -25.26 -5.66
CA ASP A 226 -19.46 -25.97 -4.89
C ASP A 226 -19.68 -27.49 -4.91
N PHE A 227 -18.58 -28.25 -4.84
CA PHE A 227 -18.60 -29.70 -5.01
C PHE A 227 -19.58 -30.42 -4.05
N ILE A 228 -19.77 -29.89 -2.84
CA ILE A 228 -20.68 -30.44 -1.83
C ILE A 228 -22.14 -30.23 -2.22
N THR A 229 -22.51 -29.07 -2.76
CA THR A 229 -23.89 -28.77 -3.16
C THR A 229 -24.27 -29.55 -4.42
N HIS A 230 -23.32 -29.80 -5.32
CA HIS A 230 -23.52 -30.70 -6.46
C HIS A 230 -23.87 -32.12 -6.01
N LYS A 231 -23.08 -32.71 -5.09
CA LYS A 231 -23.36 -34.05 -4.54
C LYS A 231 -24.69 -34.12 -3.79
N LEU A 232 -25.04 -33.10 -3.00
CA LEU A 232 -26.32 -33.06 -2.29
C LEU A 232 -27.52 -32.99 -3.25
N ASN A 233 -27.41 -32.23 -4.33
CA ASN A 233 -28.45 -32.13 -5.36
C ASN A 233 -28.56 -33.44 -6.16
N GLU A 234 -27.43 -34.11 -6.45
CA GLU A 234 -27.44 -35.45 -7.06
C GLU A 234 -28.19 -36.46 -6.18
N VAL A 235 -27.88 -36.51 -4.89
CA VAL A 235 -28.56 -37.41 -3.94
C VAL A 235 -30.05 -37.08 -3.82
N SER A 236 -30.41 -35.79 -3.79
CA SER A 236 -31.80 -35.35 -3.72
C SER A 236 -32.61 -35.71 -4.97
N LEU A 237 -32.02 -35.57 -6.16
CA LEU A 237 -32.64 -35.96 -7.42
C LEU A 237 -32.81 -37.47 -7.54
N ILE A 238 -31.80 -38.25 -7.13
CA ILE A 238 -31.88 -39.72 -7.07
C ILE A 238 -33.03 -40.16 -6.14
N SER A 239 -33.17 -39.51 -4.97
CA SER A 239 -34.27 -39.80 -4.03
C SER A 239 -35.66 -39.48 -4.62
N GLN A 240 -35.81 -38.37 -5.34
CA GLN A 240 -37.08 -37.99 -5.97
C GLN A 240 -37.48 -38.90 -7.13
N THR A 241 -36.50 -39.49 -7.83
CA THR A 241 -36.78 -40.48 -8.89
C THR A 241 -37.22 -41.84 -8.36
N VAL A 242 -36.88 -42.19 -7.12
CA VAL A 242 -37.27 -43.47 -6.48
C VAL A 242 -38.67 -43.41 -5.86
N ILE A 243 -39.20 -42.21 -5.57
CA ILE A 243 -40.54 -42.04 -4.96
C ILE A 243 -41.66 -41.95 -6.03
N ASN A 244 -41.33 -41.60 -7.28
CA ASN A 244 -42.29 -41.44 -8.38
C ASN A 244 -42.32 -42.61 -9.38
N LEU A 245 -41.72 -43.76 -9.02
CA LEU A 245 -41.78 -45.05 -9.73
C LEU A 245 -42.39 -46.11 -8.80
#